data_AF-A0A3D2NLW3-F1
#
_entry.id   AF-A0A3D2NLW3-F1
#
_cell.length_a   1.000
_cell.length_b   1.000
_cell.length_c   1.000
_cell.angle_alpha   90.00
_cell.angle_beta   90.00
_cell.angle_gamma   90.00
#
_symmetry.space_group_name_H-M   'P 1'
#
loop_
_entity.id
_entity.type
_entity.pdbx_description
1 polymer ?
#
loop_
_entity_poly.entity_id
_entity_poly.type
_entity_poly.pdbx_seq_one_letter_code
_entity_poly.pdbx_strand_id
1 'polypeptide(L)'
;MNEIAWYPKGMAIPTGLTAVWLKPGTRISEGVWLSALEDRVVNLLLEEYEEDQMPLAKWACNLLEVPSPDSPDQIAQFILKGNLELQTLFNLAVIDQDPFVGTATQEIGALIAMEETNFQLWVELAASQQNPHNLD
;
A
#
# COMPACT_ATOMS: atom_id res chain seq x y z
N MET A 1 -12.18 7.21 -17.58
CA MET A 1 -11.28 8.37 -17.33
C MET A 1 -9.93 7.77 -16.98
N ASN A 2 -8.84 8.27 -17.54
CA ASN A 2 -7.51 7.71 -17.27
C ASN A 2 -7.05 8.15 -15.88
N GLU A 3 -6.77 7.20 -15.01
CA GLU A 3 -6.13 7.43 -13.71
C GLU A 3 -4.65 7.74 -13.91
N ILE A 4 -4.03 8.35 -12.90
CA ILE A 4 -2.59 8.65 -12.88
C ILE A 4 -1.92 7.94 -11.71
N ALA A 5 -0.72 7.44 -11.95
CA ALA A 5 0.07 6.82 -10.90
C ALA A 5 0.77 7.92 -10.08
N TRP A 6 0.69 7.83 -8.77
CA TRP A 6 1.25 8.81 -7.85
C TRP A 6 1.81 8.12 -6.60
N TYR A 7 2.79 8.74 -5.94
CA TYR A 7 3.31 8.29 -4.64
C TYR A 7 3.75 9.50 -3.79
N PRO A 8 3.73 9.39 -2.44
CA PRO A 8 4.20 10.44 -1.54
C PRO A 8 5.73 10.61 -1.66
N LYS A 9 6.17 11.79 -2.10
CA LYS A 9 7.60 12.12 -2.24
C LYS A 9 8.21 12.45 -0.88
N GLY A 10 9.43 11.99 -0.62
CA GLY A 10 10.15 12.29 0.63
C GLY A 10 9.82 11.34 1.79
N MET A 11 9.14 10.23 1.51
CA MET A 11 9.06 9.10 2.44
C MET A 11 10.25 8.15 2.25
N ALA A 12 10.87 7.72 3.35
CA ALA A 12 11.93 6.71 3.39
C ALA A 12 11.38 5.27 3.25
N ILE A 13 10.36 5.05 2.40
CA ILE A 13 9.70 3.76 2.20
C ILE A 13 9.72 3.41 0.71
N PRO A 14 9.88 2.12 0.34
CA PRO A 14 9.80 1.69 -1.05
C PRO A 14 8.54 2.19 -1.77
N THR A 15 8.70 2.74 -2.97
CA THR A 15 7.59 3.22 -3.81
C THR A 15 6.56 2.11 -4.10
N GLY A 16 7.01 0.86 -4.17
CA GLY A 16 6.14 -0.32 -4.29
C GLY A 16 5.07 -0.39 -3.20
N LEU A 17 5.35 0.10 -1.99
CA LEU A 17 4.40 0.12 -0.88
C LEU A 17 3.47 1.35 -0.87
N THR A 18 3.89 2.47 -1.47
CA THR A 18 3.19 3.76 -1.30
C THR A 18 2.53 4.28 -2.57
N ALA A 19 2.84 3.72 -3.75
CA ALA A 19 2.23 4.11 -5.01
C ALA A 19 0.73 3.81 -5.06
N VAL A 20 -0.05 4.63 -5.74
CA VAL A 20 -1.51 4.53 -5.86
C VAL A 20 -1.99 5.07 -7.21
N TRP A 21 -3.18 4.64 -7.63
CA TRP A 21 -3.93 5.29 -8.71
C TRP A 21 -4.79 6.42 -8.16
N LEU A 22 -4.73 7.59 -8.79
CA LEU A 22 -5.54 8.75 -8.45
C LEU A 22 -6.18 9.37 -9.69
N LYS A 23 -7.27 10.09 -9.50
CA LYS A 23 -7.85 10.91 -10.58
C LYS A 23 -6.95 12.13 -10.85
N PRO A 24 -6.74 12.53 -12.12
CA PRO A 24 -6.02 13.76 -12.44
C PRO A 24 -6.65 14.97 -11.74
N GLY A 25 -5.82 15.84 -11.17
CA GLY A 25 -6.30 17.04 -10.48
C GLY A 25 -6.81 16.81 -9.05
N THR A 26 -6.69 15.59 -8.51
CA THR A 26 -7.04 15.30 -7.11
C THR A 26 -6.16 16.09 -6.16
N ARG A 27 -6.76 16.81 -5.21
CA ARG A 27 -6.02 17.44 -4.11
C ARG A 27 -5.55 16.36 -3.15
N ILE A 28 -4.25 16.27 -2.92
CA ILE A 28 -3.68 15.24 -2.05
C ILE A 28 -3.95 15.59 -0.59
N SER A 29 -4.23 14.55 0.19
CA SER A 29 -4.22 14.52 1.65
C SER A 29 -3.91 13.09 2.08
N GLU A 30 -3.45 12.90 3.31
CA GLU A 30 -3.17 11.57 3.86
C GLU A 30 -4.38 10.63 3.75
N GLY A 31 -5.59 11.11 4.07
CA GLY A 31 -6.81 10.31 3.97
C GLY A 31 -7.17 9.91 2.54
N VAL A 32 -6.91 10.77 1.55
CA VAL A 32 -7.11 10.43 0.13
C VAL A 32 -6.10 9.38 -0.32
N TRP A 33 -4.84 9.53 0.08
CA TRP A 33 -3.79 8.56 -0.23
C TRP A 33 -4.06 7.21 0.43
N LEU A 34 -4.40 7.18 1.72
CA LEU A 34 -4.70 5.95 2.44
C LEU A 34 -5.89 5.21 1.84
N SER A 35 -6.95 5.94 1.47
CA SER A 35 -8.10 5.34 0.76
C SER A 35 -7.69 4.74 -0.59
N ALA A 36 -6.87 5.44 -1.37
CA ALA A 36 -6.39 4.91 -2.65
C ALA A 36 -5.42 3.73 -2.48
N LEU A 37 -4.68 3.70 -1.37
CA LEU A 37 -3.81 2.59 -1.02
C LEU A 37 -4.62 1.35 -0.60
N GLU A 38 -5.73 1.56 0.11
CA GLU A 38 -6.69 0.48 0.41
C GLU A 38 -7.24 -0.15 -0.87
N ASP A 39 -7.71 0.68 -1.80
CA ASP A 39 -8.21 0.22 -3.10
C ASP A 39 -7.12 -0.56 -3.85
N ARG A 40 -5.87 -0.08 -3.82
CA ARG A 40 -4.74 -0.78 -4.43
C ARG A 40 -4.52 -2.15 -3.82
N VAL A 41 -4.45 -2.27 -2.49
CA VAL A 41 -4.19 -3.56 -1.82
C VAL A 41 -5.28 -4.58 -2.15
N VAL A 42 -6.55 -4.14 -2.19
CA VAL A 42 -7.66 -5.00 -2.61
C VAL A 42 -7.49 -5.43 -4.08
N ASN A 43 -7.22 -4.49 -4.98
CA ASN A 43 -7.07 -4.79 -6.40
C ASN A 43 -5.91 -5.75 -6.67
N LEU A 44 -4.78 -5.59 -5.99
CA LEU A 44 -3.65 -6.52 -6.09
C LEU A 44 -4.08 -7.94 -5.71
N LEU A 45 -4.85 -8.11 -4.64
CA LEU A 45 -5.36 -9.41 -4.22
C LEU A 45 -6.31 -10.01 -5.27
N LEU A 46 -7.22 -9.19 -5.82
CA LEU A 46 -8.20 -9.62 -6.81
C LEU A 46 -7.56 -9.97 -8.16
N GLU A 47 -6.49 -9.29 -8.56
CA GLU A 47 -5.76 -9.54 -9.80
C GLU A 47 -4.92 -10.83 -9.74
N GLU A 48 -4.42 -11.20 -8.57
CA GLU A 48 -3.54 -12.36 -8.43
C GLU A 48 -4.29 -13.70 -8.42
N TYR A 49 -5.57 -13.73 -7.98
CA TYR A 49 -6.37 -14.97 -7.90
C TYR A 49 -7.83 -14.77 -8.36
N GLU A 50 -8.23 -15.45 -9.44
CA GLU A 50 -9.58 -15.38 -10.01
C GLU A 50 -10.63 -16.26 -9.28
N GLU A 51 -10.22 -17.37 -8.63
CA GLU A 51 -11.19 -18.38 -8.12
C GLU A 51 -11.33 -18.43 -6.59
N ASP A 52 -10.29 -18.14 -5.80
CA ASP A 52 -10.38 -18.04 -4.31
C ASP A 52 -9.25 -17.19 -3.72
N GLN A 53 -9.57 -15.97 -3.28
CA GLN A 53 -8.60 -15.04 -2.67
C GLN A 53 -8.38 -15.28 -1.16
N MET A 54 -9.22 -16.09 -0.50
CA MET A 54 -9.17 -16.22 0.97
C MET A 54 -7.88 -16.83 1.52
N PRO A 55 -7.28 -17.88 0.90
CA PRO A 55 -6.01 -18.42 1.36
C PRO A 55 -4.88 -17.38 1.31
N LEU A 56 -4.80 -16.60 0.23
CA LEU A 56 -3.80 -15.56 0.05
C LEU A 56 -4.01 -14.40 1.04
N ALA A 57 -5.27 -14.01 1.25
CA ALA A 57 -5.63 -12.99 2.23
C ALA A 57 -5.23 -13.39 3.66
N LYS A 58 -5.51 -14.63 4.05
CA LYS A 58 -5.12 -15.18 5.35
C LYS A 58 -3.61 -15.29 5.51
N TRP A 59 -2.91 -15.71 4.47
CA TRP A 59 -1.45 -15.74 4.45
C TRP A 59 -0.87 -14.34 4.70
N ALA A 60 -1.38 -13.31 4.01
CA ALA A 60 -0.88 -11.95 4.17
C ALA A 60 -1.13 -11.39 5.57
N CYS A 61 -2.33 -11.59 6.11
CA CYS A 61 -2.63 -11.17 7.48
C CYS A 61 -1.77 -11.90 8.51
N ASN A 62 -1.50 -13.20 8.32
CA ASN A 62 -0.60 -13.95 9.18
C ASN A 62 0.85 -13.45 9.09
N LEU A 63 1.34 -13.15 7.88
CA LEU A 63 2.72 -12.65 7.68
C LEU A 63 2.93 -11.26 8.31
N LEU A 64 1.89 -10.43 8.31
CA LEU A 64 1.89 -9.09 8.93
C LEU A 64 1.40 -9.09 10.38
N GLU A 65 1.21 -10.27 10.98
CA GLU A 65 0.78 -10.47 12.36
C GLU A 65 -0.52 -9.71 12.74
N VAL A 66 -1.45 -9.56 11.78
CA VAL A 66 -2.76 -8.95 11.96
C VAL A 66 -3.88 -10.00 11.96
N PRO A 67 -5.07 -9.67 12.52
CA PRO A 67 -6.22 -10.57 12.49
C PRO A 67 -6.55 -11.05 11.07
N SER A 68 -6.91 -12.33 10.95
CA SER A 68 -7.36 -12.90 9.68
C SER A 68 -8.69 -12.30 9.24
N PRO A 69 -8.88 -12.03 7.94
CA PRO A 69 -10.13 -11.52 7.43
C PRO A 69 -11.20 -12.61 7.33
N ASP A 70 -12.46 -12.21 7.44
CA ASP A 70 -13.61 -13.08 7.17
C ASP A 70 -14.03 -13.03 5.69
N SER A 71 -13.63 -11.97 4.96
CA SER A 71 -13.83 -11.81 3.51
C SER A 71 -12.67 -11.06 2.85
N PRO A 72 -12.42 -11.24 1.53
CA PRO A 72 -11.31 -10.58 0.84
C PRO A 72 -11.36 -9.05 0.94
N ASP A 73 -12.55 -8.45 0.91
CA ASP A 73 -12.74 -7.00 0.99
C ASP A 73 -12.25 -6.38 2.32
N GLN A 74 -12.14 -7.17 3.39
CA GLN A 74 -11.65 -6.70 4.68
C GLN A 74 -10.13 -6.60 4.74
N ILE A 75 -9.42 -7.13 3.74
CA ILE A 75 -7.96 -7.29 3.82
C ILE A 75 -7.23 -5.96 3.98
N ALA A 76 -7.61 -4.96 3.17
CA ALA A 76 -6.99 -3.64 3.23
C ALA A 76 -7.26 -2.96 4.58
N GLN A 77 -8.45 -3.18 5.15
CA GLN A 77 -8.77 -2.68 6.49
C GLN A 77 -7.84 -3.31 7.54
N PHE A 78 -7.63 -4.62 7.55
CA PHE A 78 -6.76 -5.25 8.55
C PHE A 78 -5.28 -4.91 8.33
N ILE A 79 -4.82 -4.94 7.08
CA ILE A 79 -3.41 -4.71 6.73
C ILE A 79 -3.01 -3.24 6.89
N LEU A 80 -3.86 -2.28 6.53
CA LEU A 80 -3.50 -0.85 6.58
C LEU A 80 -4.03 -0.20 7.86
N LYS A 81 -5.33 -0.31 8.15
CA LYS A 81 -5.96 0.36 9.31
C LYS A 81 -5.83 -0.43 10.62
N GLY A 82 -5.76 -1.75 10.55
CA GLY A 82 -5.59 -2.63 11.72
C GLY A 82 -4.13 -2.80 12.14
N ASN A 83 -3.19 -2.51 11.24
CA ASN A 83 -1.76 -2.66 11.48
C ASN A 83 -1.15 -1.36 12.02
N LEU A 84 -1.06 -1.24 13.35
CA LEU A 84 -0.48 -0.08 14.01
C LEU A 84 1.00 0.11 13.67
N GLU A 85 1.73 -0.97 13.44
CA GLU A 85 3.15 -0.91 13.09
C GLU A 85 3.35 -0.32 11.70
N LEU A 86 2.55 -0.76 10.72
CA LEU A 86 2.60 -0.21 9.37
C LEU A 86 2.20 1.27 9.33
N GLN A 87 1.18 1.65 10.09
CA GLN A 87 0.80 3.07 10.23
C GLN A 87 1.92 3.89 10.88
N THR A 88 2.54 3.35 11.93
CA THR A 88 3.68 4.01 12.59
C THR A 88 4.85 4.17 11.63
N LEU A 89 5.13 3.14 10.82
CA LEU A 89 6.15 3.20 9.77
C LEU A 89 5.85 4.32 8.76
N PHE A 90 4.63 4.39 8.21
CA PHE A 90 4.26 5.44 7.25
C PHE A 90 4.41 6.84 7.85
N ASN A 91 4.02 7.01 9.12
CA ASN A 91 4.12 8.29 9.81
C ASN A 91 5.58 8.70 10.09
N LEU A 92 6.43 7.75 10.49
CA LEU A 92 7.84 8.01 10.81
C LEU A 92 8.73 8.13 9.56
N ALA A 93 8.28 7.61 8.42
CA ALA A 93 9.04 7.65 7.18
C ALA A 93 9.13 9.03 6.53
N VAL A 94 8.33 10.01 6.98
CA VAL A 94 8.38 11.38 6.48
C VAL A 94 9.68 12.04 6.93
N ILE A 95 10.58 12.35 5.99
CA ILE A 95 11.92 12.84 6.31
C ILE A 95 11.94 14.35 6.58
N ASP A 96 11.45 15.16 5.63
CA ASP A 96 11.69 16.62 5.64
C ASP A 96 10.41 17.47 5.55
N GLN A 97 9.48 17.10 4.66
CA GLN A 97 8.29 17.90 4.35
C GLN A 97 7.05 17.01 4.30
N ASP A 98 5.88 17.60 4.58
CA ASP A 98 4.60 16.93 4.40
C ASP A 98 4.46 16.47 2.93
N PRO A 99 4.41 15.14 2.67
CA PRO A 99 4.39 14.61 1.31
C PRO A 99 3.01 14.75 0.66
N PHE A 100 1.99 15.16 1.41
CA PHE A 100 0.60 15.19 0.98
C PHE A 100 0.13 16.57 0.51
N VAL A 101 1.06 17.46 0.14
CA VAL A 101 0.74 18.84 -0.26
C VAL A 101 0.56 18.95 -1.77
N GLY A 102 -0.52 19.62 -2.20
CA GLY A 102 -0.75 20.03 -3.59
C GLY A 102 -1.74 19.16 -4.34
N THR A 103 -1.50 19.01 -5.64
CA THR A 103 -2.39 18.30 -6.58
C THR A 103 -1.64 17.14 -7.23
N ALA A 104 -2.30 16.00 -7.34
CA ALA A 104 -1.77 14.79 -7.97
C ALA A 104 -1.31 15.05 -9.41
N THR A 105 -0.07 14.70 -9.70
CA THR A 105 0.52 14.69 -11.05
C THR A 105 1.05 13.29 -11.35
N GLN A 106 1.06 12.89 -12.62
CA GLN A 106 1.62 11.60 -13.02
C GLN A 106 3.10 11.49 -12.59
N GLU A 107 3.45 10.41 -11.92
CA GLU A 107 4.82 10.08 -11.54
C GLU A 107 5.25 8.78 -12.23
N ILE A 108 6.33 8.82 -13.01
CA ILE A 108 6.83 7.63 -13.74
C ILE A 108 7.28 6.54 -12.76
N GLY A 109 7.91 6.92 -11.65
CA GLY A 109 8.33 5.98 -10.61
C GLY A 109 7.15 5.26 -9.93
N ALA A 110 6.01 5.93 -9.77
CA ALA A 110 4.80 5.25 -9.31
C ALA A 110 4.30 4.27 -10.36
N LEU A 111 4.24 4.66 -11.64
CA LEU A 111 3.76 3.78 -12.70
C LEU A 111 4.54 2.46 -12.75
N ILE A 112 5.87 2.55 -12.75
CA ILE A 112 6.76 1.38 -12.74
C ILE A 112 6.49 0.53 -11.49
N ALA A 113 6.41 1.15 -10.31
CA ALA A 113 6.14 0.44 -9.07
C ALA A 113 4.76 -0.25 -9.05
N MET A 114 3.74 0.36 -9.67
CA MET A 114 2.42 -0.25 -9.82
C MET A 114 2.45 -1.47 -10.73
N GLU A 115 3.26 -1.46 -11.79
CA GLU A 115 3.39 -2.57 -12.75
C GLU A 115 4.26 -3.72 -12.20
N GLU A 116 5.27 -3.42 -11.39
CA GLU A 116 6.24 -4.40 -10.88
C GLU A 116 5.83 -5.04 -9.55
N THR A 117 4.87 -4.46 -8.82
CA THR A 117 4.48 -4.93 -7.50
C THR A 117 3.16 -5.70 -7.54
N ASN A 118 3.22 -7.03 -7.44
CA ASN A 118 2.04 -7.87 -7.19
C ASN A 118 1.67 -7.92 -5.69
N PHE A 119 0.60 -8.64 -5.35
CA PHE A 119 0.11 -8.68 -3.96
C PHE A 119 1.14 -9.33 -3.03
N GLN A 120 1.68 -10.49 -3.42
CA GLN A 120 2.66 -11.19 -2.58
C GLN A 120 3.89 -10.31 -2.28
N LEU A 121 4.47 -9.66 -3.30
CA LEU A 121 5.62 -8.78 -3.13
C LEU A 121 5.28 -7.57 -2.26
N TRP A 122 4.09 -6.99 -2.41
CA TRP A 122 3.65 -5.88 -1.57
C TRP A 122 3.64 -6.28 -0.08
N VAL A 123 3.08 -7.45 0.24
CA VAL A 123 3.01 -7.94 1.62
C VAL A 123 4.39 -8.25 2.19
N GLU A 124 5.25 -8.91 1.42
CA GLU A 124 6.63 -9.21 1.83
C GLU A 124 7.43 -7.94 2.09
N LEU A 125 7.29 -6.93 1.23
CA LEU A 125 7.89 -5.62 1.45
C LEU A 125 7.37 -5.00 2.76
N ALA A 126 6.06 -5.01 3.00
CA ALA A 126 5.48 -4.44 4.22
C ALA A 126 6.01 -5.15 5.48
N ALA A 127 6.09 -6.49 5.47
CA ALA A 127 6.63 -7.27 6.57
C ALA A 127 8.11 -6.98 6.83
N SER A 128 8.91 -6.84 5.76
CA SER A 128 10.35 -6.52 5.88
C SER A 128 10.62 -5.16 6.54
N GLN A 129 9.70 -4.21 6.40
CA GLN A 129 9.83 -2.88 7.02
C GLN A 129 9.45 -2.88 8.50
N GLN A 130 8.55 -3.79 8.93
CA GLN A 130 8.13 -3.93 10.34
C GLN A 130 9.20 -4.61 11.19
N ASN A 131 9.93 -5.56 10.61
CA ASN A 131 11.00 -6.30 11.27
C ASN A 131 12.35 -6.12 10.56
N PRO A 132 13.03 -4.96 10.72
CA PRO A 132 14.35 -4.72 10.12
C PRO A 132 15.45 -5.67 10.68
N HIS A 133 15.16 -6.46 11.72
CA HIS A 133 16.10 -7.36 12.39
C HIS A 133 16.08 -8.83 11.92
N ASN A 134 15.27 -9.20 10.93
CA ASN A 134 15.20 -10.60 10.44
C ASN A 134 16.01 -10.86 9.15
N LEU A 135 17.01 -10.04 8.85
CA LEU A 135 17.92 -10.20 7.70
C LEU A 135 19.34 -10.66 8.08
N ASP A 136 19.48 -11.43 9.18
CA ASP A 136 20.71 -12.15 9.52
C ASP A 136 20.60 -13.66 9.20
#